data_AF-A0A3D4FXG1-F1
#
_entry.id   AF-A0A3D4FXG1-F1
#
_cell.length_a   1.000
_cell.length_b   1.000
_cell.length_c   1.000
_cell.angle_alpha   90.00
_cell.angle_beta   90.00
_cell.angle_gamma   90.00
#
_symmetry.space_group_name_H-M   'P 1'
#
loop_
_entity.id
_entity.type
_entity.pdbx_description
1 polymer ?
#
loop_
_entity_poly.entity_id
_entity_poly.type
_entity_poly.pdbx_seq_one_letter_code
_entity_poly.pdbx_strand_id
1 'polypeptide(L)'
;DQRALLRRVVNAYTSVMADDIAAEQMAKIQEAGLDEIGFVWAGPTARGEQHYYRVQGPTFLIEYDSTQGGGNHVHSVWRDFTNDFGRDLLREHLQAARH
;
A
#
# COMPACT_ATOMS: atom_id res chain seq x y z
N ASP A 1 -12.05 17.51 0.03
CA ASP A 1 -12.05 17.09 1.45
C ASP A 1 -10.81 16.21 1.72
N GLN A 2 -10.61 15.76 2.96
CA GLN A 2 -9.47 14.90 3.35
C GLN A 2 -9.46 13.52 2.66
N ARG A 3 -10.61 12.89 2.43
CA ARG A 3 -10.73 11.61 1.71
C ARG A 3 -10.30 11.77 0.25
N ALA A 4 -10.60 12.90 -0.38
CA ALA A 4 -10.11 13.19 -1.74
C ALA A 4 -8.57 13.28 -1.79
N LEU A 5 -7.92 13.86 -0.76
CA LEU A 5 -6.46 13.89 -0.67
C LEU A 5 -5.87 12.49 -0.48
N LEU A 6 -6.47 11.65 0.38
CA LEU A 6 -6.04 10.27 0.57
C LEU A 6 -6.13 9.46 -0.72
N ARG A 7 -7.22 9.61 -1.49
CA ARG A 7 -7.36 8.97 -2.81
C ARG A 7 -6.27 9.42 -3.80
N ARG A 8 -5.84 10.68 -3.75
CA ARG A 8 -4.73 11.16 -4.58
C ARG A 8 -3.40 10.48 -4.23
N VAL A 9 -3.17 10.18 -2.95
CA VAL A 9 -1.99 9.40 -2.53
C VAL A 9 -2.08 7.99 -3.12
N VAL A 10 -3.19 7.29 -2.93
CA VAL A 10 -3.39 5.94 -3.51
C VAL A 10 -3.17 5.95 -5.02
N ASN A 11 -3.78 6.91 -5.73
CA ASN A 11 -3.63 7.05 -7.18
C ASN A 11 -2.19 7.32 -7.62
N ALA A 12 -1.39 8.04 -6.83
CA ALA A 12 0.02 8.26 -7.17
C ALA A 12 0.79 6.94 -7.25
N TYR A 13 0.48 5.98 -6.38
CA TYR A 13 1.10 4.66 -6.39
C TYR A 13 0.54 3.73 -7.46
N THR A 14 -0.77 3.71 -7.69
CA THR A 14 -1.35 2.87 -8.74
C THR A 14 -1.03 3.39 -10.14
N SER A 15 -0.80 4.70 -10.31
CA SER A 15 -0.47 5.30 -11.61
C SER A 15 0.88 4.87 -12.21
N VAL A 16 1.77 4.27 -11.41
CA VAL A 16 3.06 3.75 -11.88
C VAL A 16 3.03 2.23 -12.12
N MET A 17 1.90 1.57 -11.88
CA MET A 17 1.69 0.16 -12.19
C MET A 17 1.31 0.00 -13.67
N ALA A 18 1.39 -1.23 -14.18
CA ALA A 18 0.75 -1.55 -15.46
C ALA A 18 -0.77 -1.34 -15.37
N ASP A 19 -1.40 -0.91 -16.46
CA ASP A 19 -2.80 -0.48 -16.47
C ASP A 19 -3.78 -1.55 -15.95
N ASP A 20 -3.53 -2.81 -16.31
CA ASP A 20 -4.31 -3.97 -15.85
C ASP A 20 -4.17 -4.21 -14.34
N ILE A 21 -2.95 -4.13 -13.82
CA ILE A 21 -2.66 -4.23 -12.39
C ILE A 21 -3.30 -3.06 -11.63
N ALA A 22 -3.17 -1.84 -12.12
CA ALA A 22 -3.77 -0.66 -11.52
C ALA A 22 -5.29 -0.79 -11.44
N ALA A 23 -5.93 -1.23 -12.53
CA ALA A 23 -7.37 -1.46 -12.58
C ALA A 23 -7.80 -2.55 -11.59
N GLU A 24 -7.07 -3.66 -11.49
CA GLU A 24 -7.34 -4.74 -10.53
C GLU A 24 -7.25 -4.24 -9.09
N GLN A 25 -6.15 -3.55 -8.72
CA GLN A 25 -5.96 -3.03 -7.36
C GLN A 25 -7.05 -2.02 -6.99
N MET A 26 -7.40 -1.11 -7.90
CA MET A 26 -8.44 -0.12 -7.66
C MET A 26 -9.83 -0.77 -7.51
N ALA A 27 -10.13 -1.82 -8.28
CA ALA A 27 -11.36 -2.59 -8.12
C ALA A 27 -11.43 -3.26 -6.74
N LYS A 28 -10.35 -3.93 -6.30
CA LYS A 28 -10.26 -4.53 -4.95
C LYS A 28 -10.48 -3.50 -3.84
N ILE A 29 -9.89 -2.31 -3.98
CA ILE A 29 -10.04 -1.22 -3.00
C ILE A 29 -11.46 -0.69 -2.96
N GLN A 30 -12.11 -0.53 -4.11
CA GLN A 30 -13.50 -0.07 -4.20
C GLN A 30 -14.46 -1.08 -3.57
N GLU A 31 -14.29 -2.37 -3.88
CA GLU A 31 -15.10 -3.46 -3.32
C GLU A 31 -14.94 -3.56 -1.79
N ALA A 32 -13.71 -3.41 -1.29
CA ALA A 32 -13.42 -3.46 0.15
C ALA A 32 -13.85 -2.20 0.93
N GLY A 33 -14.29 -1.14 0.24
CA GLY A 33 -14.76 0.09 0.85
C GLY A 33 -13.66 1.14 1.02
N LEU A 34 -13.80 2.26 0.30
CA LEU A 34 -12.88 3.41 0.35
C LEU A 34 -12.87 4.11 1.72
N ASP A 35 -13.92 3.88 2.53
CA ASP A 35 -14.06 4.49 3.84
C ASP A 35 -13.30 3.75 4.94
N GLU A 36 -12.82 2.53 4.64
CA GLU A 36 -12.00 1.70 5.53
C GLU A 36 -10.50 1.97 5.38
N ILE A 37 -10.11 2.96 4.56
CA ILE A 37 -8.70 3.32 4.35
C ILE A 37 -8.24 4.27 5.47
N GLY A 38 -7.28 3.80 6.26
CA GLY A 38 -6.58 4.59 7.26
C GLY A 38 -5.32 5.28 6.72
N PHE A 39 -4.96 6.38 7.36
CA PHE A 39 -3.70 7.10 7.12
C PHE A 39 -3.02 7.39 8.46
N VAL A 40 -1.70 7.19 8.50
CA VAL A 40 -0.85 7.60 9.63
C VAL A 40 0.38 8.32 9.13
N TRP A 41 0.82 9.31 9.91
CA TRP A 41 2.03 10.08 9.71
C TRP A 41 2.91 9.99 10.96
N ALA A 42 4.22 9.90 10.78
CA ALA A 42 5.19 10.01 11.85
C ALA A 42 6.36 10.89 11.42
N GLY A 43 6.77 11.80 12.30
CA GLY A 43 7.85 12.76 12.06
C GLY A 43 7.36 14.20 11.82
N PRO A 44 8.28 15.15 11.60
CA PRO A 44 7.96 16.54 11.36
C PRO A 44 7.22 16.74 10.03
N THR A 45 6.44 17.81 9.91
CA THR A 45 5.75 18.18 8.65
C THR A 45 6.55 19.14 7.78
N ALA A 46 7.70 19.62 8.25
CA ALA A 46 8.60 20.46 7.49
C ALA A 46 9.27 19.65 6.36
N ARG A 47 9.42 20.26 5.18
CA ARG A 47 10.05 19.60 4.02
C ARG A 47 11.52 19.32 4.30
N GLY A 48 12.00 18.16 3.88
CA GLY A 48 13.40 17.74 4.04
C GLY A 48 13.71 17.09 5.38
N GLU A 49 12.78 17.12 6.34
CA GLU A 49 12.93 16.40 7.61
C GLU A 49 12.60 14.91 7.46
N GLN A 50 13.14 14.10 8.36
CA GLN A 50 12.89 12.67 8.41
C GLN A 50 11.44 12.37 8.75
N HIS A 51 10.74 11.68 7.86
CA HIS A 51 9.32 11.37 8.04
C HIS A 51 8.94 10.03 7.43
N TYR A 52 7.78 9.56 7.86
CA TYR A 52 7.19 8.30 7.51
C TYR A 52 5.68 8.49 7.33
N TYR A 53 5.08 7.77 6.39
CA TYR A 53 3.64 7.61 6.37
C TYR A 53 3.22 6.23 5.91
N ARG A 54 1.99 5.87 6.27
CA ARG A 54 1.35 4.65 5.85
C ARG A 54 -0.09 4.91 5.47
N VAL A 55 -0.51 4.32 4.35
CA VAL A 55 -1.91 4.20 3.94
C VAL A 55 -2.26 2.73 3.97
N GLN A 56 -3.33 2.35 4.65
CA GLN A 56 -3.71 0.95 4.77
C GLN A 56 -5.22 0.81 4.65
N GLY A 57 -5.64 -0.08 3.75
CA GLY A 57 -7.02 -0.54 3.66
C GLY A 57 -7.11 -2.04 3.95
N PRO A 58 -8.30 -2.64 3.79
CA PRO A 58 -8.48 -4.07 4.04
C PRO A 58 -7.69 -4.99 3.09
N THR A 59 -7.35 -4.51 1.89
CA THR A 59 -6.74 -5.31 0.81
C THR A 59 -5.28 -4.97 0.54
N PHE A 60 -4.79 -3.84 1.03
CA PHE A 60 -3.48 -3.31 0.64
C PHE A 60 -2.82 -2.44 1.73
N LEU A 61 -1.52 -2.25 1.55
CA LEU A 61 -0.68 -1.34 2.31
C LEU A 61 0.22 -0.53 1.36
N ILE A 62 0.26 0.78 1.58
CA ILE A 62 1.34 1.66 1.12
C ILE A 62 2.16 2.05 2.32
N GLU A 63 3.47 1.86 2.23
CA GLU A 63 4.41 2.33 3.22
C GLU A 63 5.47 3.21 2.55
N TYR A 64 5.72 4.36 3.16
CA TYR A 64 6.72 5.32 2.74
C TYR A 64 7.63 5.65 3.92
N ASP A 65 8.93 5.58 3.68
CA ASP A 65 9.96 5.88 4.67
C ASP A 65 11.02 6.79 4.05
N SER A 66 11.25 7.93 4.69
CA SER A 66 12.33 8.86 4.35
C SER A 66 13.12 9.23 5.61
N THR A 67 13.39 8.26 6.48
CA THR A 67 14.14 8.48 7.73
C THR A 67 15.66 8.36 7.55
N GLN A 68 16.13 7.80 6.44
CA GLN A 68 17.55 7.66 6.13
C GLN A 68 18.13 8.90 5.43
N GLY A 69 19.48 9.00 5.39
CA GLY A 69 20.18 10.05 4.66
C GLY A 69 19.81 11.48 5.08
N GLY A 70 19.41 11.68 6.33
CA GLY A 70 18.97 12.98 6.85
C GLY A 70 17.65 13.47 6.24
N GLY A 71 16.72 12.58 5.87
CA GLY A 71 15.45 12.98 5.28
C GLY A 71 15.45 13.01 3.75
N ASN A 72 16.52 12.54 3.12
CA ASN A 72 16.75 12.64 1.67
C ASN A 72 16.95 11.28 0.96
N HIS A 73 16.59 10.18 1.62
CA HIS A 73 16.62 8.85 1.01
C HIS A 73 15.26 8.18 1.18
N VAL A 74 14.50 8.14 0.09
CA VAL A 74 13.12 7.65 0.08
C VAL A 74 13.08 6.17 -0.27
N HIS A 75 12.39 5.39 0.56
CA HIS A 75 11.88 4.07 0.25
C HIS A 75 10.36 4.11 0.24
N SER A 76 9.75 3.35 -0.67
CA SER A 76 8.31 3.14 -0.63
C SER A 76 7.94 1.79 -1.20
N VAL A 77 6.88 1.20 -0.68
CA VAL A 77 6.38 -0.11 -1.10
C VAL A 77 4.87 -0.11 -1.20
N TRP A 78 4.37 -0.86 -2.18
CA TRP A 78 2.98 -1.33 -2.24
C TRP A 78 2.96 -2.81 -1.88
N ARG A 79 2.07 -3.21 -0.97
CA ARG A 79 1.84 -4.60 -0.60
C ARG A 79 0.37 -4.96 -0.81
N ASP A 80 0.13 -5.97 -1.64
CA ASP A 80 -1.18 -6.60 -1.82
C ASP A 80 -1.28 -7.78 -0.85
N PHE A 81 -2.26 -7.78 0.06
CA PHE A 81 -2.42 -8.86 1.05
C PHE A 81 -2.94 -10.17 0.44
N THR A 82 -3.60 -10.12 -0.72
CA THR A 82 -4.15 -11.29 -1.41
C THR A 82 -3.08 -12.03 -2.21
N ASN A 83 -2.10 -11.31 -2.76
CA ASN A 83 -0.99 -11.83 -3.53
C ASN A 83 0.37 -11.55 -2.86
N ASP A 84 0.40 -11.70 -1.54
CA ASP A 84 1.51 -11.27 -0.72
C ASP A 84 2.73 -12.19 -0.84
N PHE A 85 3.92 -11.58 -0.88
CA PHE A 85 5.17 -12.32 -0.90
C PHE A 85 5.43 -12.95 0.48
N GLY A 86 5.74 -14.26 0.50
CA GLY A 86 6.00 -15.00 1.75
C GLY A 86 4.84 -15.87 2.23
N ARG A 87 3.75 -16.01 1.45
CA ARG A 87 2.75 -17.07 1.68
C ARG A 87 3.35 -18.46 1.45
N ASP A 88 2.93 -19.44 2.24
CA ASP A 88 3.36 -20.85 2.12
C ASP A 88 2.52 -21.58 1.06
N LEU A 89 2.72 -21.20 -0.21
CA LEU A 89 1.95 -21.71 -1.35
C LEU A 89 2.02 -23.23 -1.48
N LEU A 90 3.14 -23.85 -1.09
CA LEU A 90 3.29 -25.30 -1.12
C LEU A 90 2.40 -25.98 -0.09
N ARG A 91 2.37 -25.47 1.16
CA ARG A 91 1.44 -26.00 2.18
C ARG A 91 -0.01 -25.82 1.76
N GLU A 92 -0.37 -24.66 1.23
CA GLU A 92 -1.73 -24.40 0.73
C GLU A 92 -2.12 -25.38 -0.40
N HIS A 93 -1.21 -25.62 -1.34
CA HIS A 93 -1.41 -26.62 -2.40
C HIS A 93 -1.62 -28.03 -1.84
N LEU A 94 -0.78 -28.47 -0.89
CA LEU A 94 -0.90 -29.79 -0.26
C LEU A 94 -2.21 -29.96 0.54
N GLN A 95 -2.77 -28.89 1.09
CA GLN A 95 -4.07 -28.92 1.77
C GLN A 95 -5.24 -28.98 0.79
N ALA A 96 -5.16 -28.26 -0.34
CA ALA A 96 -6.20 -28.22 -1.36
C ALA A 96 -6.23 -29.48 -2.23
N ALA A 97 -5.06 -30.04 -2.53
CA ALA A 97 -4.92 -31.33 -3.19
C ALA A 97 -5.19 -32.45 -2.18
N ARG A 98 -6.47 -32.80 -2.00
CA ARG A 98 -6.83 -34.08 -1.36
C ARG A 98 -6.16 -35.21 -2.15
N HIS A 99 -5.16 -35.85 -1.54
CA HIS A 99 -4.76 -37.21 -1.90
C HIS A 99 -5.71 -38.21 -1.23
#